data_AF-A0A2X3J748-F1
#
_entry.id   AF-A0A2X3J748-F1
#
_cell.length_a   1.000
_cell.length_b   1.000
_cell.length_c   1.000
_cell.angle_alpha   90.00
_cell.angle_beta   90.00
_cell.angle_gamma   90.00
#
_symmetry.space_group_name_H-M   'P 1'
#
loop_
_entity.id
_entity.type
_entity.pdbx_description
1 polymer ?
#
loop_
_entity_poly.entity_id
_entity_poly.type
_entity_poly.pdbx_seq_one_letter_code
_entity_poly.pdbx_strand_id
1 'polypeptide(L)' 'MFYRISSLLMLTLLVAKAAFAAPAQKQFSDWQVTCNNQNFCSTRNTGLHQGLVMTLSRGAGGAQRR' A
#
# COMPACT_ATOMS: atom_id res chain seq x y z
N MET A 1 1.77 27.41 28.98
CA MET A 1 2.09 26.00 28.68
C MET A 1 0.98 25.27 27.92
N PHE A 2 -0.28 25.34 28.37
CA PHE A 2 -1.43 24.69 27.70
C PHE A 2 -1.57 24.99 26.20
N TYR A 3 -1.43 26.25 25.78
CA TYR A 3 -1.50 26.62 24.36
C TYR A 3 -0.42 25.93 23.52
N ARG A 4 0.81 25.80 24.04
CA ARG A 4 1.90 25.11 23.34
C ARG A 4 1.60 23.62 23.17
N ILE A 5 1.04 22.98 24.19
CA ILE A 5 0.66 21.56 24.15
C ILE A 5 -0.50 21.36 23.17
N SER A 6 -1.50 22.25 23.20
CA SER A 6 -2.64 22.23 22.28
C SER A 6 -2.21 22.40 20.82
N SER A 7 -1.31 23.34 20.53
CA SER A 7 -0.75 23.52 19.18
C SER A 7 0.02 22.30 18.69
N LEU A 8 0.83 21.67 19.56
CA LEU A 8 1.55 20.44 19.23
C LEU A 8 0.60 19.27 18.97
N LEU A 9 -0.47 19.14 19.76
CA LEU A 9 -1.46 18.08 19.61
C LEU A 9 -2.25 18.23 18.30
N MET A 10 -2.61 19.46 17.93
CA MET A 10 -3.24 19.73 16.63
C MET A 10 -2.30 19.40 15.48
N LEU A 11 -1.01 19.76 15.60
CA LEU A 11 -0.01 19.48 14.57
C LEU A 11 0.20 17.97 14.36
N THR A 12 0.26 17.17 15.43
CA THR A 12 0.40 15.71 15.31
C THR A 12 -0.84 15.06 14.71
N LEU A 13 -2.04 15.53 15.08
CA LEU A 13 -3.29 15.08 14.48
C LEU A 13 -3.36 15.38 12.97
N LEU A 14 -2.90 16.55 12.55
CA LEU A 14 -2.78 16.94 11.14
C LEU A 14 -1.81 16.03 10.37
N VAL A 15 -0.62 15.76 10.92
CA VAL A 15 0.40 14.91 10.27
C VAL A 15 -0.02 13.43 10.22
N ALA A 16 -0.73 12.93 11.24
CA ALA A 16 -1.20 11.55 11.27
C ALA A 16 -2.18 11.23 10.12
N LYS A 17 -2.96 12.22 9.66
CA LYS A 17 -3.84 12.06 8.49
C LYS A 17 -3.06 11.97 7.17
N ALA A 18 -1.85 12.54 7.12
CA ALA A 18 -0.98 12.52 5.95
C ALA A 18 -0.09 11.26 5.87
N ALA A 19 -0.13 10.37 6.87
CA ALA A 19 0.71 9.18 6.94
C ALA A 19 0.26 8.01 6.04
N PHE A 20 -0.61 8.26 5.06
CA PHE A 20 -0.95 7.25 4.04
C PHE A 20 0.14 7.22 2.98
N ALA A 21 1.03 6.24 3.07
CA ALA A 21 1.91 5.91 1.96
C ALA A 21 1.06 5.29 0.85
N ALA A 22 1.15 5.85 -0.36
CA ALA A 22 0.66 5.16 -1.54
C ALA A 22 1.36 3.80 -1.64
N PRO A 23 0.66 2.72 -2.04
CA PRO A 23 1.30 1.44 -2.19
C PRO A 23 2.43 1.55 -3.21
N ALA A 24 3.57 0.93 -2.91
CA ALA A 24 4.70 0.90 -3.83
C ALA A 24 4.31 0.09 -5.07
N GLN A 25 4.37 0.73 -6.24
CA GLN A 25 3.98 0.12 -7.51
C GLN A 25 5.20 -0.02 -8.41
N LYS A 26 5.35 -1.19 -9.02
CA LYS A 26 6.41 -1.45 -9.99
C LYS A 26 5.90 -2.35 -11.11
N GLN A 27 6.21 -1.97 -12.34
CA GLN A 27 5.88 -2.76 -13.51
C GLN A 27 7.07 -3.63 -13.93
N PHE A 28 6.78 -4.89 -14.23
CA PHE A 28 7.70 -5.88 -14.79
C PHE A 28 7.03 -6.48 -16.02
N SER A 29 7.44 -6.05 -17.22
CA SER A 29 6.82 -6.48 -18.49
C SER A 29 5.29 -6.26 -18.47
N ASP A 30 4.53 -7.34 -18.65
CA ASP A 30 3.07 -7.46 -18.61
C ASP A 30 2.54 -7.66 -17.18
N TRP A 31 3.31 -7.35 -16.13
CA TRP A 31 2.87 -7.50 -14.74
C TRP A 31 3.00 -6.21 -13.94
N GLN A 32 1.94 -5.85 -13.26
CA GLN A 32 1.90 -4.77 -12.29
C GLN A 32 2.00 -5.34 -10.88
N VAL A 33 3.09 -5.05 -10.18
CA VAL A 33 3.30 -5.38 -8.77
C VAL A 33 2.88 -4.16 -7.93
N THR A 34 2.14 -4.41 -6.87
CA THR A 34 1.67 -3.40 -5.90
C THR A 34 1.86 -3.94 -4.50
N CYS A 35 2.64 -3.23 -3.67
CA CYS A 35 2.93 -3.62 -2.29
C CYS A 35 2.46 -2.56 -1.30
N ASN A 36 1.85 -2.96 -0.19
CA ASN A 36 1.50 -2.05 0.90
C ASN A 36 2.62 -2.00 1.97
N ASN A 37 2.47 -1.07 2.93
CA ASN A 37 3.38 -0.95 4.08
C ASN A 37 3.17 -2.01 5.18
N GLN A 38 2.27 -2.97 4.96
CA GLN A 38 2.08 -4.14 5.83
C GLN A 38 2.79 -5.39 5.26
N ASN A 39 3.70 -5.21 4.30
CA ASN A 39 4.43 -6.27 3.62
C ASN A 39 3.55 -7.28 2.86
N PHE A 40 2.39 -6.84 2.36
CA PHE A 40 1.58 -7.58 1.41
C PHE A 40 1.78 -7.03 0.01
N CYS A 41 2.11 -7.91 -0.92
CA CYS A 41 2.25 -7.60 -2.33
C CYS A 41 1.23 -8.38 -3.16
N SER A 42 0.68 -7.73 -4.18
CA SER A 42 -0.16 -8.32 -5.20
C SER A 42 0.40 -8.00 -6.58
N THR A 43 0.44 -9.00 -7.44
CA THR A 43 0.96 -8.93 -8.79
C THR A 43 -0.15 -9.31 -9.76
N ARG A 44 -0.51 -8.41 -10.67
CA ARG A 44 -1.59 -8.58 -11.63
C ARG A 44 -1.06 -8.43 -13.05
N ASN A 45 -1.47 -9.31 -13.96
CA ASN A 45 -1.09 -9.13 -15.36
C ASN A 45 -1.80 -7.92 -16.00
N THR A 46 -1.13 -7.30 -16.97
CA THR A 46 -1.51 -6.12 -17.72
C THR A 46 -1.28 -6.40 -19.20
N GLY A 47 -2.12 -5.88 -20.09
CA GLY A 47 -2.01 -6.18 -21.52
C GLY A 47 -2.94 -7.30 -21.98
N LEU A 48 -4.25 -7.07 -21.81
CA LEU A 48 -5.38 -7.62 -22.57
C LEU A 48 -5.51 -9.13 -22.82
N HIS A 49 -4.57 -10.02 -22.40
CA HIS A 49 -4.49 -11.49 -22.55
C HIS A 49 -5.78 -12.25 -22.88
N GLN A 50 -6.42 -11.94 -24.01
CA GLN A 50 -7.79 -12.35 -24.34
C GLN A 50 -8.82 -12.14 -23.19
N GLY A 51 -8.63 -11.10 -22.39
CA GLY A 51 -9.44 -10.81 -21.20
C GLY A 51 -9.10 -11.63 -19.95
N LEU A 52 -8.14 -12.57 -20.03
CA LEU A 52 -7.70 -13.37 -18.89
C LEU A 52 -6.86 -12.53 -17.93
N VAL A 53 -7.37 -12.35 -16.70
CA VAL A 53 -6.68 -11.63 -15.64
C VAL A 53 -6.21 -12.62 -14.57
N MET A 54 -4.92 -12.66 -14.34
CA MET A 54 -4.27 -13.43 -13.27
C MET A 54 -3.81 -12.48 -12.17
N THR A 55 -4.01 -12.90 -10.92
CA THR A 55 -3.53 -12.17 -9.74
C THR A 55 -2.81 -13.14 -8.81
N LEU A 56 -1.58 -12.79 -8.43
CA LEU A 56 -0.74 -13.52 -7.50
C LEU A 56 -0.50 -12.62 -6.29
N SER A 57 -0.88 -13.06 -5.10
CA SER A 57 -0.60 -12.33 -3.86
C SER A 57 0.45 -13.06 -3.02
N ARG A 58 1.22 -12.32 -2.23
CA ARG A 58 2.15 -12.87 -1.22
C ARG A 58 2.30 -11.87 -0.08
N GLY A 59 2.10 -12.34 1.15
CA GLY A 59 2.43 -11.61 2.38
C GLY A 59 3.76 -12.09 2.98
N ALA A 60 4.48 -11.19 3.65
CA ALA A 60 5.60 -11.55 4.51
C ALA A 60 5.07 -12.07 5.86
N GLY A 61 4.91 -13.37 5.99
CA GLY A 61 4.34 -14.04 7.17
C GLY A 61 3.36 -15.12 6.73
N GLY A 62 3.62 -16.37 7.11
CA GLY A 62 3.16 -17.61 6.47
C GLY A 62 1.65 -17.94 6.49
N ALA A 63 0.75 -16.97 6.39
CA ALA A 63 -0.68 -17.22 6.18
C ALA A 63 -1.23 -16.32 5.07
N GLN A 64 -1.16 -16.82 3.85
CA GLN A 64 -1.86 -16.28 2.69
C GLN A 64 -3.37 -16.49 2.90
N ARG A 65 -4.13 -15.44 3.21
CA ARG A 65 -5.60 -15.53 3.12
C ARG A 65 -6.03 -15.27 1.68
N ARG A 66 -6.78 -16.24 1.13
CA ARG A 66 -7.48 -16.15 -0.15
C ARG A 66 -8.61 -15.14 -0.09
#